data_AF-A0A432H6M2-F1
#
_entry.id   AF-A0A432H6M2-F1
#
_cell.length_a   1.000
_cell.length_b   1.000
_cell.length_c   1.000
_cell.angle_alpha   90.00
_cell.angle_beta   90.00
_cell.angle_gamma   90.00
#
_symmetry.space_group_name_H-M   'P 1'
#
loop_
_entity.id
_entity.type
_entity.pdbx_description
1 polymer ?
#
loop_
_entity_poly.entity_id
_entity_poly.type
_entity_poly.pdbx_seq_one_letter_code
_entity_poly.pdbx_strand_id
1 'polypeptide(L)' 'MTTRVIVIGGGASGLMAAGKAAESGAETLLLEKMNRPGRKLAITGKGRCNLTNVS' A
#
# COMPACT_ATOMS: atom_id res chain seq x y z
N MET A 1 3.63 1.20 -24.68
CA MET A 1 2.31 0.82 -24.13
C MET A 1 2.34 1.14 -22.65
N THR A 2 1.33 1.83 -22.12
CA THR A 2 1.20 2.08 -20.67
C THR A 2 0.50 0.88 -20.05
N THR A 3 1.20 0.16 -19.16
CA THR A 3 0.60 -0.94 -18.40
C THR A 3 -0.38 -0.37 -17.40
N ARG A 4 -1.58 -0.96 -17.29
CA ARG A 4 -2.58 -0.58 -16.27
C ARG A 4 -2.56 -1.57 -15.13
N VAL A 5 -2.53 -1.07 -13.90
CA VAL A 5 -2.49 -1.89 -12.67
C VAL A 5 -3.60 -1.43 -11.72
N ILE A 6 -4.44 -2.37 -11.29
CA ILE A 6 -5.44 -2.12 -10.24
C ILE A 6 -5.04 -2.93 -9.01
N VAL A 7 -4.90 -2.24 -7.87
CA VAL A 7 -4.59 -2.85 -6.58
C VAL A 7 -5.78 -2.72 -5.65
N ILE A 8 -6.25 -3.84 -5.10
CA ILE A 8 -7.41 -3.89 -4.20
C ILE A 8 -6.90 -4.12 -2.77
N GLY A 9 -7.15 -3.16 -1.89
CA GLY A 9 -6.77 -3.14 -0.49
C GLY A 9 -5.62 -2.18 -0.21
N GLY A 10 -5.89 -1.12 0.55
CA GLY A 10 -4.92 -0.12 1.01
C GLY A 10 -4.18 -0.53 2.29
N GLY A 11 -3.85 -1.82 2.45
CA GLY A 11 -2.98 -2.31 3.52
C GLY A 11 -1.50 -2.04 3.24
N ALA A 12 -0.59 -2.52 4.10
CA ALA A 12 0.85 -2.37 3.90
C ALA A 12 1.32 -2.93 2.54
N SER A 13 0.89 -4.14 2.19
CA SER A 13 1.24 -4.78 0.92
C SER A 13 0.67 -4.04 -0.29
N GLY A 14 -0.60 -3.64 -0.24
CA GLY A 14 -1.25 -2.96 -1.36
C GLY A 14 -0.70 -1.56 -1.61
N LEU A 15 -0.38 -0.81 -0.56
CA LEU A 15 0.29 0.49 -0.71
C LEU A 15 1.67 0.34 -1.35
N MET A 16 2.46 -0.66 -0.92
CA MET A 16 3.78 -0.94 -1.51
C MET A 16 3.65 -1.38 -2.97
N ALA A 17 2.72 -2.27 -3.29
CA ALA A 17 2.50 -2.75 -4.66
C ALA A 17 2.04 -1.63 -5.60
N ALA A 18 1.08 -0.80 -5.16
CA ALA A 18 0.58 0.32 -5.96
C ALA A 18 1.66 1.39 -6.17
N GLY A 19 2.40 1.74 -5.13
CA GLY A 19 3.53 2.68 -5.23
C GLY A 19 4.58 2.17 -6.21
N LYS A 20 4.96 0.89 -6.11
CA LYS A 20 6.00 0.32 -6.98
C LYS A 20 5.57 0.22 -8.44
N ALA A 21 4.31 -0.11 -8.70
CA ALA A 21 3.75 -0.12 -10.04
C ALA A 21 3.76 1.28 -10.67
N ALA A 22 3.33 2.30 -9.90
CA ALA A 22 3.35 3.69 -10.36
C ALA A 22 4.79 4.19 -10.63
N GLU A 23 5.75 3.89 -9.73
CA GLU A 23 7.17 4.19 -9.94
C GLU A 23 7.73 3.56 -11.22
N SER A 24 7.20 2.40 -11.62
CA SER A 24 7.61 1.67 -12.83
C SER A 24 6.92 2.19 -14.10
N GLY A 25 6.16 3.29 -14.02
CA GLY A 25 5.49 3.92 -15.14
C GLY A 25 4.12 3.34 -15.50
N ALA A 26 3.55 2.49 -14.63
CA ALA A 26 2.20 1.97 -14.84
C ALA A 26 1.13 2.98 -14.42
N GLU A 27 0.05 3.08 -15.21
CA GLU A 27 -1.17 3.76 -14.79
C GLU A 27 -1.85 2.94 -13.69
N THR A 28 -1.79 3.43 -12.45
CA THR A 28 -2.09 2.64 -11.25
C THR A 28 -3.29 3.20 -10.49
N LEU A 29 -4.29 2.35 -10.20
CA LEU A 29 -5.45 2.64 -9.36
C LEU A 29 -5.43 1.77 -8.10
N LEU A 30 -5.42 2.39 -6.91
CA LEU A 30 -5.58 1.72 -5.63
C LEU A 30 -7.02 1.91 -5.11
N LEU A 31 -7.68 0.81 -4.74
CA LEU A 31 -9.00 0.82 -4.12
C LEU A 31 -8.91 0.37 -2.65
N GLU A 32 -9.55 1.12 -1.75
CA GLU A 32 -9.67 0.78 -0.33
C GLU A 32 -11.14 0.93 0.10
N LYS A 33 -11.64 -0.04 0.88
CA LYS A 33 -13.01 -0.05 1.37
C LYS A 33 -13.22 0.94 2.52
N MET A 34 -12.21 1.08 3.38
CA MET A 34 -12.26 1.92 4.57
C MET A 34 -12.00 3.40 4.21
N ASN A 35 -12.48 4.30 5.06
CA ASN A 35 -12.31 5.75 4.87
C ASN A 35 -10.84 6.21 4.80
N ARG A 36 -9.89 5.40 5.28
CA ARG A 36 -8.46 5.67 5.21
C ARG A 36 -7.68 4.38 4.95
N PRO A 37 -6.69 4.39 4.02
CA PRO A 37 -5.76 3.28 3.88
C PRO A 37 -4.88 3.15 5.13
N GLY A 38 -4.22 2.01 5.27
CA GLY A 38 -3.24 1.77 6.34
C GLY A 38 -3.87 1.66 7.73
N ARG A 39 -5.19 1.47 7.87
CA ARG A 39 -5.85 1.46 9.20
C ARG A 39 -5.26 0.43 10.16
N LYS A 40 -4.95 -0.78 9.68
CA LYS A 40 -4.23 -1.79 10.47
C LYS A 40 -2.75 -1.47 10.65
N LEU A 41 -2.12 -0.84 9.66
CA LEU A 41 -0.72 -0.42 9.74
C LEU A 41 -0.51 0.66 10.82
N ALA A 42 -1.46 1.59 10.94
CA ALA A 42 -1.43 2.68 11.92
C ALA A 42 -1.45 2.20 13.38
N ILE A 43 -1.96 1.00 13.66
CA ILE A 43 -2.02 0.44 15.01
C ILE A 43 -0.87 -0.53 15.33
N THR A 44 0.00 -0.85 14.36
CA THR A 44 1.13 -1.75 14.63
C THR A 44 2.14 -1.10 15.59
N GLY A 45 2.89 -1.91 16.33
CA GLY A 45 3.90 -1.41 17.27
C GLY A 45 3.33 -0.55 18.42
N LYS A 46 2.06 -0.75 18.77
CA LYS A 46 1.30 0.10 19.71
C LYS A 46 1.15 1.53 19.20
N GLY A 47 0.81 1.69 17.92
CA GLY A 47 0.67 3.01 17.27
C GLY A 47 1.98 3.64 16.80
N ARG A 48 3.11 2.93 16.93
CA ARG A 48 4.44 3.44 16.52
C ARG A 48 4.87 2.99 15.13
N CYS A 49 4.03 2.21 14.44
CA CYS A 49 4.33 1.63 13.13
C CYS A 49 5.58 0.75 13.16
N ASN A 50 5.49 -0.45 13.76
CA ASN A 50 6.59 -1.40 13.72
C ASN A 50 6.74 -1.96 12.29
N LEU A 51 7.64 -1.38 11.51
CA LEU A 51 7.66 -1.51 10.06
C LEU A 51 8.47 -2.72 9.55
N THR A 52 9.60 -3.01 10.17
CA THR A 52 10.51 -4.07 9.74
C THR A 52 11.35 -4.60 10.91
N ASN A 53 12.07 -5.68 10.68
CA ASN A 53 13.09 -6.20 11.58
C ASN A 53 14.42 -6.28 10.81
N VAL A 54 15.52 -5.92 11.46
CA VAL A 54 16.88 -5.90 10.88
C VAL A 54 17.66 -7.20 11.08
N SER A 55 17.08 -8.16 11.83
CA SER A 55 17.73 -9.40 12.25
C SER A 55 17.93 -10.39 11.11
#